data_AF-A0A847ECB6-F1
#
_entry.id   AF-A0A847ECB6-F1
#
_cell.length_a   1.000
_cell.length_b   1.000
_cell.length_c   1.000
_cell.angle_alpha   90.00
_cell.angle_beta   90.00
_cell.angle_gamma   90.00
#
_symmetry.space_group_name_H-M   'P 1'
#
loop_
_entity.id
_entity.type
_entity.pdbx_description
1 polymer ?
#
loop_
_entity_poly.entity_id
_entity_poly.type
_entity_poly.pdbx_seq_one_letter_code
_entity_poly.pdbx_strand_id
1 'polypeptide(L)'
;MTYQNHITDVNGFETTAFYCLGAGILFSVPAILTGFLTWWFNYQLRPMRPVLIKIFFSALLVTISLAAFLLRILLPDMVGIVYPMLLLILVPVVSVIGWYGASLTFPLEKK
;
A
#
# COMPACT_ATOMS: atom_id res chain seq x y z
N MET A 1 -17.71 26.84 13.79
CA MET A 1 -17.91 26.53 12.36
C MET A 1 -16.60 26.00 11.84
N THR A 2 -16.42 24.68 11.90
CA THR A 2 -15.24 24.01 11.36
C THR A 2 -15.54 23.78 9.88
N TYR A 3 -14.84 24.51 9.00
CA TYR A 3 -14.99 24.34 7.55
C TYR A 3 -14.31 23.03 7.15
N GLN A 4 -15.08 21.95 7.08
CA GLN A 4 -14.59 20.68 6.59
C GLN A 4 -14.60 20.73 5.06
N ASN A 5 -13.44 21.04 4.48
CA ASN A 5 -13.26 21.16 3.04
C ASN A 5 -13.24 19.78 2.39
N HIS A 6 -14.43 19.21 2.16
CA HIS A 6 -14.62 17.99 1.38
C HIS A 6 -14.50 18.32 -0.11
N ILE A 7 -13.50 17.78 -0.78
CA ILE A 7 -13.24 18.13 -2.20
C ILE A 7 -14.18 17.39 -3.13
N THR A 8 -14.54 16.16 -2.78
CA THR A 8 -15.48 15.38 -3.59
C THR A 8 -16.92 15.79 -3.35
N ASP A 9 -17.24 16.59 -2.32
CA ASP A 9 -18.59 16.90 -1.80
C ASP A 9 -19.46 15.65 -1.48
N VAL A 10 -18.93 14.46 -1.77
CA VAL A 10 -19.49 13.15 -1.47
C VAL A 10 -18.78 12.58 -0.25
N ASN A 11 -19.40 12.76 0.91
CA ASN A 11 -18.89 12.22 2.19
C ASN A 11 -18.60 10.71 2.13
N GLY A 12 -19.44 9.95 1.41
CA GLY A 12 -19.27 8.49 1.28
C GLY A 12 -17.93 8.09 0.67
N PHE A 13 -17.43 8.84 -0.32
CA PHE A 13 -16.16 8.52 -0.98
C PHE A 13 -14.98 8.60 -0.01
N GLU A 14 -14.88 9.69 0.75
CA GLU A 14 -13.78 9.88 1.70
C GLU A 14 -13.82 8.88 2.84
N THR A 15 -15.02 8.57 3.37
CA THR A 15 -15.20 7.57 4.41
C THR A 15 -14.80 6.18 3.92
N THR A 16 -15.25 5.79 2.72
CA THR A 16 -14.87 4.50 2.13
C THR A 16 -13.37 4.44 1.87
N ALA A 17 -12.76 5.48 1.32
CA ALA A 17 -11.32 5.54 1.08
C ALA A 17 -10.52 5.36 2.38
N PHE A 18 -10.95 6.00 3.47
CA PHE A 18 -10.33 5.84 4.79
C PHE A 18 -10.44 4.40 5.32
N TYR A 19 -11.61 3.77 5.20
CA TYR A 19 -11.77 2.37 5.61
C TYR A 19 -10.97 1.40 4.74
N CYS A 20 -10.92 1.63 3.43
CA CYS A 20 -10.09 0.85 2.53
C CYS A 20 -8.60 0.98 2.86
N LEU A 21 -8.12 2.18 3.21
CA LEU A 21 -6.75 2.40 3.67
C LEU A 21 -6.46 1.60 4.96
N GLY A 22 -7.36 1.68 5.95
CA GLY A 22 -7.23 0.91 7.20
C GLY A 22 -7.21 -0.60 6.96
N ALA A 23 -8.11 -1.11 6.10
CA ALA A 23 -8.11 -2.51 5.68
C ALA A 23 -6.80 -2.88 4.96
N GLY A 24 -6.29 -2.03 4.07
CA GLY A 24 -5.02 -2.24 3.39
C GLY A 24 -3.83 -2.39 4.34
N ILE A 25 -3.77 -1.54 5.38
CA ILE A 25 -2.75 -1.63 6.44
C ILE A 25 -2.90 -2.96 7.19
N LEU A 26 -4.11 -3.31 7.62
CA LEU A 26 -4.38 -4.54 8.34
C LEU A 26 -3.96 -5.78 7.53
N PHE A 27 -4.32 -5.84 6.25
CA PHE A 27 -3.99 -6.96 5.37
C PHE A 27 -2.53 -6.95 4.86
N SER A 28 -1.80 -5.84 4.98
CA SER A 28 -0.37 -5.83 4.69
C SER A 28 0.43 -6.78 5.59
N VAL A 29 -0.01 -6.98 6.83
CA VAL A 29 0.65 -7.87 7.80
C VAL A 29 0.67 -9.33 7.29
N PRO A 30 -0.48 -10.00 7.05
CA PRO A 30 -0.46 -11.34 6.50
C PRO A 30 0.16 -11.40 5.09
N ALA A 31 0.02 -10.36 4.26
CA ALA A 31 0.64 -10.34 2.93
C ALA A 31 2.18 -10.33 2.97
N ILE A 32 2.77 -9.58 3.90
CA ILE A 32 4.22 -9.54 4.10
C ILE A 32 4.72 -10.86 4.70
N LEU A 33 4.05 -11.35 5.75
CA LEU A 33 4.43 -12.60 6.41
C LEU A 33 4.41 -13.78 5.45
N THR A 34 3.33 -13.94 4.68
CA THR A 34 3.23 -15.00 3.68
C THR A 34 4.28 -14.86 2.59
N GLY A 35 4.63 -13.63 2.17
CA GLY A 35 5.74 -13.39 1.26
C GLY A 35 7.10 -13.88 1.78
N PHE A 36 7.40 -13.63 3.06
CA PHE A 36 8.61 -14.15 3.70
C PHE A 36 8.60 -15.68 3.82
N LEU A 37 7.45 -16.28 4.17
CA LEU A 37 7.31 -17.73 4.21
C LEU A 37 7.56 -18.35 2.83
N THR A 38 7.00 -17.80 1.76
CA THR A 38 7.27 -18.24 0.38
C THR A 38 8.76 -18.13 0.05
N TRP A 39 9.41 -17.01 0.41
CA TRP A 39 10.83 -16.82 0.15
C TRP A 39 11.70 -17.85 0.87
N TRP A 40 11.34 -18.18 2.12
CA TRP A 40 12.04 -19.21 2.89
C TRP A 40 11.84 -20.60 2.30
N PHE A 41 10.59 -21.07 2.17
CA PHE A 41 10.30 -22.44 1.78
C PHE A 41 10.68 -22.75 0.33
N ASN A 42 10.41 -21.84 -0.61
CA ASN A 42 10.59 -22.12 -2.03
C ASN A 42 11.99 -21.74 -2.54
N TYR A 43 12.64 -20.77 -1.90
CA TYR A 43 13.88 -20.19 -2.42
C TYR A 43 15.04 -20.22 -1.41
N GLN A 44 14.87 -20.88 -0.26
CA GLN A 44 15.93 -21.09 0.74
C GLN A 44 16.59 -19.77 1.18
N LEU A 45 15.82 -18.68 1.25
CA LEU A 45 16.32 -17.33 1.56
C LEU A 45 17.43 -16.83 0.63
N ARG A 46 17.53 -17.36 -0.59
CA ARG A 46 18.51 -16.87 -1.57
C ARG A 46 18.18 -15.42 -1.95
N PRO A 47 19.16 -14.51 -1.96
CA PRO A 47 18.92 -13.11 -2.29
C PRO A 47 18.55 -12.98 -3.77
N MET A 48 17.27 -12.69 -4.03
CA MET A 48 16.74 -12.50 -5.37
C MET A 48 16.31 -11.05 -5.55
N ARG A 49 16.77 -10.41 -6.63
CA ARG A 49 16.38 -9.03 -6.99
C ARG A 49 14.86 -8.75 -6.85
N PRO A 50 13.94 -9.57 -7.39
CA PRO A 50 12.50 -9.32 -7.23
C PRO A 50 12.03 -9.31 -5.76
N VAL A 51 12.60 -10.17 -4.92
CA VAL A 51 12.26 -10.22 -3.48
C VAL A 51 12.78 -8.98 -2.77
N LEU A 52 14.01 -8.55 -3.04
CA LEU A 52 14.58 -7.35 -2.41
C LEU A 52 13.80 -6.09 -2.77
N ILE A 53 13.42 -5.93 -4.05
CA ILE A 53 12.56 -4.83 -4.50
C ILE A 53 11.21 -4.90 -3.76
N LYS A 54 10.60 -6.09 -3.69
CA LYS A 54 9.33 -6.29 -3.00
C LYS A 54 9.42 -5.92 -1.52
N ILE A 55 10.48 -6.28 -0.80
CA ILE A 55 10.68 -5.93 0.61
C ILE A 55 10.73 -4.40 0.77
N PHE A 56 11.53 -3.72 -0.05
CA PHE A 56 11.66 -2.26 0.00
C PHE A 56 10.32 -1.56 -0.27
N PHE A 57 9.63 -1.95 -1.35
CA PHE A 57 8.35 -1.33 -1.70
C PHE A 57 7.24 -1.70 -0.71
N SER A 58 7.24 -2.89 -0.11
CA SER A 58 6.29 -3.24 0.96
C SER A 58 6.50 -2.38 2.21
N ALA A 59 7.75 -2.15 2.62
CA ALA A 59 8.04 -1.25 3.74
C ALA A 59 7.59 0.18 3.42
N LEU A 60 7.91 0.67 2.21
CA LEU A 60 7.48 1.97 1.73
C LEU A 60 5.95 2.11 1.72
N LEU A 61 5.22 1.10 1.22
CA LEU A 61 3.77 1.08 1.17
C LEU A 61 3.17 1.20 2.57
N VAL A 62 3.65 0.39 3.52
CA VAL A 62 3.15 0.42 4.92
C VAL A 62 3.45 1.77 5.57
N THR A 63 4.66 2.32 5.39
CA THR A 63 5.03 3.63 5.96
C THR A 63 4.15 4.74 5.42
N ILE A 64 3.96 4.84 4.11
CA ILE A 64 3.12 5.88 3.50
C ILE A 64 1.65 5.68 3.91
N SER A 65 1.17 4.44 3.93
CA SER A 65 -0.21 4.14 4.31
C SER A 65 -0.49 4.51 5.77
N LEU A 66 0.42 4.18 6.67
CA LEU A 66 0.31 4.53 8.09
C LEU A 66 0.40 6.05 8.29
N ALA A 67 1.30 6.73 7.59
CA ALA A 67 1.39 8.19 7.61
C ALA A 67 0.09 8.84 7.10
N ALA A 68 -0.48 8.35 6.00
CA ALA A 68 -1.75 8.82 5.46
C ALA A 68 -2.91 8.59 6.44
N PHE A 69 -2.93 7.44 7.11
CA PHE A 69 -3.94 7.08 8.09
C PHE A 69 -3.87 7.98 9.32
N LEU A 70 -2.66 8.19 9.86
CA LEU A 70 -2.42 9.08 10.99
C LEU A 70 -2.72 10.55 10.63
N LEU A 71 -2.36 10.99 9.43
CA LEU A 71 -2.69 12.33 8.93
C LEU A 71 -4.19 12.59 8.97
N ARG A 72 -5.00 11.64 8.49
CA ARG A 72 -6.48 11.76 8.50
C ARG A 72 -7.05 11.81 9.91
N ILE A 73 -6.46 11.10 10.87
CA ILE A 73 -6.92 11.08 12.27
C ILE A 73 -6.50 12.35 13.01
N LEU A 74 -5.25 12.77 12.87
CA LEU A 74 -4.65 13.82 13.69
C LEU A 74 -4.93 15.23 13.16
N LEU A 75 -5.06 15.39 11.83
CA LEU A 75 -5.25 16.68 11.18
C LEU A 75 -6.43 16.60 10.19
N PRO A 76 -7.66 16.35 10.66
CA PRO A 76 -8.85 16.18 9.80
C PRO A 76 -9.17 17.42 8.96
N ASP A 77 -8.73 18.60 9.40
CA ASP A 77 -8.93 19.89 8.70
C ASP A 77 -7.92 20.10 7.55
N MET A 78 -6.79 19.38 7.53
CA MET A 78 -5.76 19.49 6.49
C MET A 78 -5.98 18.51 5.32
N VAL A 79 -7.11 17.80 5.30
CA VAL A 79 -7.40 16.68 4.39
C VAL A 79 -8.01 17.14 3.06
N GLY A 80 -7.57 18.30 2.57
CA GLY A 80 -7.90 18.77 1.23
C GLY A 80 -7.28 17.88 0.15
N ILE A 81 -6.81 18.48 -0.95
CA ILE A 81 -6.49 17.73 -2.19
C ILE A 81 -5.29 16.79 -2.00
N VAL A 82 -4.50 17.08 -0.97
CA VAL A 82 -3.31 16.33 -0.56
C VAL A 82 -3.66 14.87 -0.21
N TYR A 83 -4.77 14.62 0.48
CA TYR A 83 -5.12 13.27 0.90
C TYR A 83 -5.47 12.31 -0.25
N PRO A 84 -6.41 12.63 -1.16
CA PRO A 84 -6.66 11.77 -2.31
C PRO A 84 -5.43 11.66 -3.22
N MET A 85 -4.61 12.70 -3.37
CA MET A 85 -3.34 12.61 -4.09
C MET A 85 -2.38 11.61 -3.43
N LEU A 86 -2.27 11.64 -2.09
CA LEU A 86 -1.45 10.69 -1.33
C LEU A 86 -1.95 9.25 -1.50
N LEU A 87 -3.27 9.04 -1.50
CA LEU A 87 -3.87 7.73 -1.79
C LEU A 87 -3.58 7.26 -3.22
N LEU A 88 -3.64 8.17 -4.21
CA LEU A 88 -3.32 7.84 -5.60
C LEU A 88 -1.85 7.45 -5.79
N ILE A 89 -0.94 8.02 -5.00
CA ILE A 89 0.49 7.62 -4.99
C ILE A 89 0.67 6.17 -4.52
N LEU A 90 -0.25 5.61 -3.73
CA LEU A 90 -0.17 4.20 -3.32
C LEU A 90 -0.38 3.24 -4.50
N VAL A 91 -1.07 3.67 -5.56
CA VAL A 91 -1.35 2.84 -6.75
C VAL A 91 -0.07 2.34 -7.43
N PRO A 92 0.87 3.20 -7.88
CA PRO A 92 2.10 2.71 -8.49
C PRO A 92 2.95 1.87 -7.52
N VAL A 93 2.97 2.20 -6.23
CA VAL A 93 3.72 1.45 -5.21
C VAL A 93 3.19 0.02 -5.10
N VAL A 94 1.86 -0.15 -4.95
CA VAL A 94 1.26 -1.49 -4.85
C VAL A 94 1.35 -2.25 -6.17
N SER A 95 1.26 -1.57 -7.32
CA SER A 95 1.46 -2.20 -8.63
C SER A 95 2.86 -2.78 -8.79
N VAL A 96 3.92 -2.09 -8.35
CA VAL A 96 5.30 -2.62 -8.38
C VAL A 96 5.42 -3.88 -7.52
N ILE A 97 4.87 -3.88 -6.32
CA ILE A 97 4.85 -5.05 -5.43
C ILE A 97 4.13 -6.23 -6.09
N GLY A 98 2.96 -5.96 -6.68
CA GLY A 98 2.16 -6.94 -7.40
C GLY A 98 2.90 -7.54 -8.59
N TRP A 99 3.55 -6.70 -9.40
CA TRP A 99 4.32 -7.12 -10.58
C TRP A 99 5.46 -8.08 -10.22
N TYR A 100 6.30 -7.72 -9.25
CA TYR A 100 7.40 -8.59 -8.81
C TYR A 100 6.94 -9.81 -8.04
N GLY A 101 5.79 -9.72 -7.34
CA GLY A 101 5.15 -10.88 -6.71
C GLY A 101 4.65 -11.89 -7.75
N ALA A 102 3.89 -11.43 -8.73
CA ALA A 102 3.35 -12.28 -9.80
C ALA A 102 4.46 -12.91 -10.65
N SER A 103 5.52 -12.17 -10.94
CA SER A 103 6.67 -12.66 -11.73
C SER A 103 7.42 -13.82 -11.05
N LEU A 104 7.34 -13.95 -9.72
CA LEU A 104 7.92 -15.09 -8.99
C LEU A 104 7.05 -16.35 -9.09
N THR A 105 5.73 -16.19 -9.14
CA THR A 105 4.76 -17.29 -9.25
C THR A 105 4.55 -17.73 -10.70
N PHE A 106 4.53 -16.77 -11.62
CA PHE A 106 4.31 -16.96 -13.05
C PHE A 106 5.48 -16.35 -13.81
N PRO A 107 6.62 -17.08 -13.90
CA PRO A 107 7.78 -16.58 -14.62
C PRO A 107 7.42 -16.38 -16.09
N LEU A 108 7.52 -15.15 -16.58
CA LEU A 108 7.40 -14.87 -18.00
C LEU A 108 8.59 -15.51 -18.70
N GLU A 109 8.32 -16.52 -19.51
CA GLU A 109 9.33 -17.20 -20.31
C GLU A 109 9.96 -16.18 -21.26
N LYS A 110 11.27 -15.96 -21.13
CA LYS A 110 12.02 -15.17 -22.10
C LYS A 110 12.10 -16.00 -23.38
N LYS A 111 11.33 -15.62 -24.39
CA LYS A 111 11.63 -16.01 -25.79
C LYS A 111 12.96 -15.44 -26.23
#